data_AF-A0A1E9BU70-F1
#
_entry.id   AF-A0A1E9BU70-F1
#
_cell.length_a   1.000
_cell.length_b   1.000
_cell.length_c   1.000
_cell.angle_alpha   90.00
_cell.angle_beta   90.00
_cell.angle_gamma   90.00
#
_symmetry.space_group_name_H-M   'P 1'
#
loop_
_entity.id
_entity.type
_entity.pdbx_description
1 polymer ?
#
loop_
_entity_poly.entity_id
_entity_poly.type
_entity_poly.pdbx_seq_one_letter_code
_entity_poly.pdbx_strand_id
1 'polypeptide(L)'
;MKWYKIYLNGENRIWKKCITYSWEFIYEDKEINFQRIIDSSSSERYQIKALIKGKGLIAKSISGFGQIRMPEFAEVSHLFLVREDILNINELSSIKGISLKRVSVHGDFPLDYMAIIFNEVIDCVDNIHSKREEFECMSTLVLDMSKIPSSVDGFFLKGWNKYGFYKNIVNENMKMQLLHLYKANEFLKFKEIEINGTSVTNG
;
A
#
# COMPACT_ATOMS: atom_id res chain seq x y z
N MET A 1 -13.24 -2.87 -17.05
CA MET A 1 -12.91 -2.09 -15.83
C MET A 1 -11.42 -1.84 -15.82
N LYS A 2 -10.97 -0.60 -15.54
CA LYS A 2 -9.54 -0.28 -15.48
C LYS A 2 -8.94 -0.65 -14.13
N TRP A 3 -7.68 -1.06 -14.14
CA TRP A 3 -6.91 -1.42 -12.96
C TRP A 3 -5.56 -0.72 -12.96
N TYR A 4 -5.06 -0.47 -11.76
CA TYR A 4 -3.89 0.36 -11.53
C TYR A 4 -3.00 -0.27 -10.47
N LYS A 5 -1.69 -0.18 -10.69
CA LYS A 5 -0.71 -0.35 -9.64
C LYS A 5 -0.60 0.98 -8.89
N ILE A 6 -0.81 0.96 -7.58
CA ILE A 6 -0.55 2.11 -6.71
C ILE A 6 0.88 2.05 -6.17
N TYR A 7 1.53 3.21 -6.09
CA TYR A 7 2.83 3.37 -5.44
C TYR A 7 3.01 4.80 -4.94
N LEU A 8 3.90 4.96 -3.95
CA LEU A 8 4.30 6.28 -3.48
C LEU A 8 5.18 7.00 -4.51
N ASN A 9 4.96 8.29 -4.66
CA ASN A 9 5.73 9.19 -5.51
C ASN A 9 7.09 9.53 -4.87
N GLY A 10 7.99 8.55 -4.76
CA GLY A 10 9.26 8.69 -4.03
C GLY A 10 10.20 9.81 -4.53
N GLU A 11 10.03 10.25 -5.77
CA GLU A 11 10.84 11.31 -6.38
C GLU A 11 10.38 12.73 -6.00
N ASN A 12 9.20 12.86 -5.39
CA ASN A 12 8.67 14.16 -5.02
C ASN A 12 9.53 14.82 -3.93
N ARG A 13 9.90 16.10 -4.14
CA ARG A 13 10.68 16.89 -3.18
C ARG A 13 10.02 16.99 -1.80
N ILE A 14 8.70 16.75 -1.71
CA ILE A 14 7.97 16.72 -0.43
C ILE A 14 8.55 15.72 0.58
N TRP A 15 9.10 14.59 0.12
CA TRP A 15 9.75 13.58 0.97
C TRP A 15 11.00 14.11 1.68
N LYS A 16 11.58 15.22 1.24
CA LYS A 16 12.67 15.88 1.97
C LYS A 16 12.20 16.47 3.30
N LYS A 17 10.90 16.75 3.44
CA LYS A 17 10.26 17.34 4.63
C LYS A 17 9.45 16.31 5.42
N CYS A 18 9.48 15.03 5.05
CA CYS A 18 8.75 13.98 5.74
C CYS A 18 9.69 13.02 6.47
N ILE A 19 9.22 12.49 7.60
CA ILE A 19 9.91 11.38 8.27
C ILE A 19 9.80 10.12 7.40
N THR A 20 10.78 9.24 7.53
CA THR A 20 10.81 7.93 6.88
C THR A 20 10.60 6.85 7.93
N TYR A 21 10.01 5.73 7.53
CA TYR A 21 9.76 4.60 8.43
C TYR A 21 10.68 3.43 8.11
N SER A 22 10.93 2.58 9.10
CA SER A 22 11.55 1.28 8.89
C SER A 22 10.58 0.35 8.14
N TRP A 23 11.11 -0.76 7.63
CA TRP A 23 10.34 -1.69 6.82
C TRP A 23 9.38 -2.57 7.64
N GLU A 24 9.70 -2.74 8.92
CA GLU A 24 9.12 -3.73 9.81
C GLU A 24 7.94 -3.16 10.61
N PHE A 25 6.93 -3.99 10.78
CA PHE A 25 5.90 -3.78 11.80
C PHE A 25 6.32 -4.44 13.10
N ILE A 26 5.90 -3.84 14.21
CA ILE A 26 6.08 -4.36 15.56
C ILE A 26 4.71 -4.72 16.15
N TYR A 27 4.66 -5.85 16.84
CA TYR A 27 3.58 -6.22 17.74
C TYR A 27 4.19 -6.81 19.02
N GLU A 28 3.79 -6.31 20.19
CA GLU A 28 4.33 -6.75 21.50
C GLU A 28 5.88 -6.79 21.51
N ASP A 29 6.49 -5.69 21.07
CA ASP A 29 7.95 -5.50 20.96
C ASP A 29 8.69 -6.48 20.03
N LYS A 30 7.96 -7.25 19.21
CA LYS A 30 8.53 -8.19 18.24
C LYS A 30 8.22 -7.76 16.82
N GLU A 31 9.20 -7.92 15.94
CA GLU A 31 8.99 -7.74 14.51
C GLU A 31 8.06 -8.82 13.97
N ILE A 32 7.11 -8.41 13.14
CA ILE A 32 6.14 -9.30 12.52
C ILE A 32 6.20 -9.18 11.00
N ASN A 33 5.86 -10.26 10.32
CA ASN A 33 5.84 -10.30 8.87
C ASN A 33 4.47 -9.83 8.31
N PHE A 34 4.44 -9.57 7.01
CA PHE A 34 3.25 -9.18 6.27
C PHE A 34 2.06 -10.14 6.48
N GLN A 35 2.31 -11.45 6.43
CA GLN A 35 1.26 -12.47 6.52
C GLN A 35 0.50 -12.38 7.85
N ARG A 36 1.24 -12.19 8.96
CA ARG A 36 0.63 -11.98 10.28
C ARG A 36 -0.26 -10.75 10.34
N ILE A 37 0.08 -9.68 9.61
CA ILE A 37 -0.71 -8.44 9.61
C ILE A 37 -2.02 -8.62 8.86
N ILE A 38 -2.00 -9.36 7.74
CA ILE A 38 -3.22 -9.60 6.96
C ILE A 38 -4.16 -10.59 7.63
N ASP A 39 -3.62 -11.63 8.29
CA ASP A 39 -4.42 -12.71 8.90
C ASP A 39 -5.00 -12.35 10.28
N SER A 40 -4.48 -11.30 10.91
CA SER A 40 -4.82 -10.97 12.29
C SER A 40 -6.17 -10.26 12.44
N SER A 41 -6.60 -10.11 13.68
CA SER A 41 -7.79 -9.32 14.01
C SER A 41 -7.59 -7.82 13.73
N SER A 42 -8.69 -7.07 13.57
CA SER A 42 -8.65 -5.61 13.45
C SER A 42 -8.39 -4.89 14.78
N SER A 43 -8.55 -5.58 15.92
CA SER A 43 -8.31 -5.04 17.26
C SER A 43 -6.83 -4.97 17.63
N GLU A 44 -5.97 -5.73 16.95
CA GLU A 44 -4.53 -5.69 17.18
C GLU A 44 -3.96 -4.34 16.75
N ARG A 45 -3.14 -3.75 17.62
CA ARG A 45 -2.47 -2.48 17.36
C ARG A 45 -1.02 -2.74 17.00
N TYR A 46 -0.67 -2.47 15.75
CA TYR A 46 0.69 -2.57 15.26
C TYR A 46 1.42 -1.26 15.41
N GLN A 47 2.75 -1.33 15.43
CA GLN A 47 3.60 -0.15 15.44
C GLN A 47 4.59 -0.17 14.29
N ILE A 48 5.00 1.00 13.84
CA ILE A 48 6.11 1.19 12.90
C ILE A 48 7.19 2.09 13.53
N LYS A 49 8.44 1.94 13.12
CA LYS A 49 9.56 2.74 13.66
C LYS A 49 9.85 3.92 12.76
N ALA A 50 9.86 5.14 13.31
CA ALA A 50 10.36 6.30 12.59
C ALA A 50 11.90 6.29 12.55
N LEU A 51 12.49 6.63 11.41
CA LEU A 51 13.94 6.64 11.19
C LEU A 51 14.47 8.06 11.05
N ILE A 52 15.55 8.36 11.76
CA ILE A 52 16.32 9.60 11.60
C ILE A 52 17.05 9.53 10.26
N LYS A 53 16.63 10.39 9.34
CA LYS A 53 17.15 10.44 7.97
C LYS A 53 18.67 10.55 7.93
N GLY A 54 19.31 9.67 7.17
CA GLY A 54 20.76 9.64 6.99
C GLY A 54 21.56 9.06 8.15
N LYS A 55 20.92 8.67 9.26
CA LYS A 55 21.61 8.07 10.43
C LYS A 55 21.23 6.62 10.69
N GLY A 56 20.13 6.12 10.12
CA GLY A 56 19.64 4.76 10.37
C GLY A 56 19.19 4.52 11.82
N LEU A 57 19.10 5.58 12.64
CA LEU A 57 18.70 5.51 14.04
C LEU A 57 17.19 5.57 14.16
N ILE A 58 16.63 4.81 15.10
CA ILE A 58 15.21 4.87 15.45
C ILE A 58 14.97 6.13 16.28
N ALA A 59 14.02 6.95 15.84
CA ALA A 59 13.56 8.08 16.62
C ALA A 59 12.49 7.66 17.63
N LYS A 60 12.51 8.29 18.81
CA LYS A 60 11.55 8.04 19.89
C LYS A 60 10.54 9.17 20.08
N SER A 61 10.69 10.28 19.35
CA SER A 61 9.77 11.42 19.40
C SER A 61 9.86 12.23 18.10
N ILE A 62 8.77 12.90 17.74
CA ILE A 62 8.74 13.87 16.64
C ILE A 62 9.70 15.05 16.87
N SER A 63 9.98 15.38 18.14
CA SER A 63 10.93 16.45 18.51
C SER A 63 12.35 16.20 17.98
N GLY A 64 12.72 14.92 17.75
CA GLY A 64 13.98 14.54 17.11
C GLY A 64 14.08 14.96 15.64
N PHE A 65 13.01 15.53 15.07
CA PHE A 65 12.86 15.80 13.64
C PHE A 65 12.61 17.28 13.31
N GLY A 66 13.24 18.26 13.96
CA GLY A 66 13.34 19.65 13.45
C GLY A 66 12.06 20.20 12.77
N GLN A 67 12.13 20.58 11.48
CA GLN A 67 11.00 21.04 10.66
C GLN A 67 10.32 19.95 9.80
N ILE A 68 10.57 18.68 10.11
CA ILE A 68 10.07 17.53 9.35
C ILE A 68 8.75 17.06 9.97
N ARG A 69 7.81 16.64 9.13
CA ARG A 69 6.46 16.21 9.55
C ARG A 69 6.20 14.74 9.23
N MET A 70 5.12 14.22 9.78
CA MET A 70 4.58 12.89 9.40
C MET A 70 3.96 12.98 8.00
N PRO A 71 4.30 12.08 7.05
CA PRO A 71 3.71 12.10 5.71
C PRO A 71 2.23 11.74 5.75
N GLU A 72 1.42 12.32 4.86
CA GLU A 72 -0.01 11.96 4.71
C GLU A 72 -0.20 10.49 4.34
N PHE A 73 0.73 9.97 3.54
CA PHE A 73 0.72 8.59 3.07
C PHE A 73 2.10 7.97 3.27
N ALA A 74 2.12 6.69 3.65
CA ALA A 74 3.35 5.91 3.78
C ALA A 74 3.16 4.50 3.24
N GLU A 75 4.26 3.80 3.02
CA GLU A 75 4.28 2.39 2.63
C GLU A 75 5.28 1.70 3.53
N VAL A 76 4.83 0.69 4.27
CA VAL A 76 5.65 -0.14 5.16
C VAL A 76 5.30 -1.58 4.88
N SER A 77 6.28 -2.45 4.64
CA SER A 77 6.05 -3.86 4.31
C SER A 77 5.01 -4.08 3.18
N HIS A 78 5.00 -3.21 2.16
CA HIS A 78 3.99 -3.16 1.07
C HIS A 78 2.58 -2.74 1.47
N LEU A 79 2.31 -2.47 2.75
CA LEU A 79 1.02 -1.97 3.19
C LEU A 79 0.97 -0.46 3.03
N PHE A 80 -0.12 -0.02 2.42
CA PHE A 80 -0.38 1.38 2.23
C PHE A 80 -1.01 1.98 3.49
N LEU A 81 -0.37 3.00 4.03
CA LEU A 81 -0.76 3.68 5.26
C LEU A 81 -1.27 5.07 4.93
N VAL A 82 -2.43 5.43 5.48
CA VAL A 82 -3.02 6.77 5.42
C VAL A 82 -3.02 7.35 6.81
N ARG A 83 -2.54 8.58 7.00
CA ARG A 83 -2.53 9.24 8.31
C ARG A 83 -3.97 9.38 8.81
N GLU A 84 -4.21 9.05 10.09
CA GLU A 84 -5.57 8.87 10.58
C GLU A 84 -6.43 10.16 10.54
N ASP A 85 -5.80 11.33 10.66
CA ASP A 85 -6.44 12.65 10.66
C ASP A 85 -7.00 13.06 9.29
N ILE A 86 -6.49 12.47 8.21
CA ILE A 86 -6.93 12.76 6.85
C ILE A 86 -7.85 11.68 6.26
N LEU A 87 -7.98 10.55 6.95
CA LEU A 87 -8.81 9.45 6.46
C LEU A 87 -10.25 9.62 6.95
N ASN A 88 -11.14 9.93 6.02
CA ASN A 88 -12.57 9.84 6.26
C ASN A 88 -13.04 8.41 5.95
N ILE A 89 -13.28 7.59 7.00
CA ILE A 89 -13.70 6.19 6.83
C ILE A 89 -14.98 6.06 5.98
N ASN A 90 -15.86 7.06 6.02
CA ASN A 90 -17.09 7.06 5.23
C ASN A 90 -16.81 7.16 3.71
N GLU A 91 -15.68 7.74 3.29
CA GLU A 91 -15.28 7.77 1.87
C GLU A 91 -14.85 6.39 1.38
N LEU A 92 -14.46 5.49 2.28
CA LEU A 92 -14.08 4.12 1.97
C LEU A 92 -15.18 3.09 2.22
N SER A 93 -16.35 3.48 2.74
CA SER A 93 -17.41 2.53 3.12
C SER A 93 -18.02 1.79 1.92
N SER A 94 -17.90 2.35 0.72
CA SER A 94 -18.36 1.75 -0.53
C SER A 94 -17.32 0.84 -1.20
N ILE A 95 -16.07 0.87 -0.72
CA ILE A 95 -14.97 0.08 -1.27
C ILE A 95 -15.07 -1.36 -0.78
N LYS A 96 -15.10 -2.30 -1.72
CA LYS A 96 -15.21 -3.72 -1.44
C LYS A 96 -13.84 -4.37 -1.27
N GLY A 97 -13.78 -5.39 -0.42
CA GLY A 97 -12.59 -6.23 -0.27
C GLY A 97 -11.45 -5.57 0.51
N ILE A 98 -11.75 -4.56 1.33
CA ILE A 98 -10.76 -3.94 2.23
C ILE A 98 -11.13 -4.14 3.70
N SER A 99 -10.11 -4.06 4.54
CA SER A 99 -10.21 -3.84 5.98
C SER A 99 -9.22 -2.75 6.39
N LEU A 100 -9.50 -2.09 7.51
CA LEU A 100 -8.64 -1.03 8.03
C LEU A 100 -8.03 -1.47 9.36
N LYS A 101 -6.73 -1.23 9.53
CA LYS A 101 -6.02 -1.51 10.78
C LYS A 101 -5.29 -0.28 11.27
N ARG A 102 -5.44 0.03 12.56
CA ARG A 102 -4.72 1.15 13.17
C ARG A 102 -3.26 0.75 13.40
N VAL A 103 -2.36 1.65 13.04
CA VAL A 103 -0.90 1.49 13.13
C VAL A 103 -0.34 2.72 13.82
N SER A 104 0.23 2.55 15.01
CA SER A 104 0.89 3.65 15.71
C SER A 104 2.35 3.78 15.30
N VAL A 105 2.95 4.94 15.57
CA VAL A 105 4.40 5.12 15.43
C VAL A 105 5.04 4.90 16.79
N HIS A 106 6.05 4.02 16.85
CA HIS A 106 6.74 3.70 18.10
C HIS A 106 7.43 4.92 18.70
N GLY A 107 6.98 5.33 19.89
CA GLY A 107 7.47 6.51 20.59
C GLY A 107 6.40 7.59 20.75
N ASP A 108 6.85 8.80 21.02
CA ASP A 108 6.02 9.98 21.22
C ASP A 108 5.78 10.72 19.89
N PHE A 109 4.81 10.22 19.12
CA PHE A 109 4.37 10.80 17.87
C PHE A 109 2.90 11.22 17.96
N PRO A 110 2.54 12.37 17.36
CA PRO A 110 1.23 12.97 17.61
C PRO A 110 0.06 12.32 16.87
N LEU A 111 0.32 11.46 15.88
CA LEU A 111 -0.69 10.89 14.99
C LEU A 111 -0.39 9.43 14.71
N ASP A 112 -1.44 8.64 14.55
CA ASP A 112 -1.35 7.28 14.03
C ASP A 112 -1.68 7.23 12.52
N TYR A 113 -1.56 6.02 11.98
CA TYR A 113 -1.96 5.67 10.62
C TYR A 113 -3.09 4.64 10.64
N MET A 114 -3.83 4.61 9.55
CA MET A 114 -4.70 3.50 9.17
C MET A 114 -4.06 2.79 7.97
N ALA A 115 -3.71 1.52 8.16
CA ALA A 115 -3.33 0.63 7.08
C ALA A 115 -4.57 0.21 6.30
N ILE A 116 -4.55 0.39 4.98
CA ILE A 116 -5.54 -0.19 4.08
C ILE A 116 -5.07 -1.60 3.73
N ILE A 117 -5.79 -2.60 4.22
CA ILE A 117 -5.51 -4.02 3.99
C ILE A 117 -6.48 -4.52 2.93
N PHE A 118 -5.98 -5.06 1.82
CA PHE A 118 -6.83 -5.82 0.92
C PHE A 118 -7.06 -7.23 1.49
N ASN A 119 -8.31 -7.68 1.48
CA ASN A 119 -8.66 -8.98 2.06
C ASN A 119 -8.24 -10.16 1.17
N GLU A 120 -7.85 -9.89 -0.08
CA GLU A 120 -7.50 -10.89 -1.08
C GLU A 120 -6.04 -10.76 -1.53
N VAL A 121 -5.36 -11.90 -1.58
CA VAL A 121 -4.04 -12.09 -2.21
C VAL A 121 -4.24 -12.93 -3.46
N ILE A 122 -4.05 -12.33 -4.63
CA ILE A 122 -4.46 -12.93 -5.92
C ILE A 122 -3.24 -13.13 -6.82
N ASP A 123 -3.13 -14.31 -7.41
CA ASP A 123 -2.22 -14.58 -8.52
C ASP A 123 -3.00 -14.54 -9.85
N CYS A 124 -3.13 -13.34 -10.41
CA CYS A 124 -3.82 -13.09 -11.67
C CYS A 124 -2.87 -12.60 -12.76
N VAL A 125 -1.57 -12.94 -12.69
CA VAL A 125 -0.63 -12.61 -13.75
C VAL A 125 -0.99 -13.40 -15.00
N ASP A 126 -1.15 -12.71 -16.13
CA ASP A 126 -1.21 -13.36 -17.43
C ASP A 126 0.21 -13.74 -17.84
N ASN A 127 0.59 -15.00 -17.62
CA ASN A 127 1.95 -15.49 -17.91
C ASN A 127 2.25 -15.62 -19.41
N ILE A 128 1.26 -15.45 -20.30
CA ILE A 128 1.46 -15.46 -21.75
C ILE A 128 1.89 -14.08 -22.22
N HIS A 129 1.21 -13.03 -21.74
CA HIS A 129 1.40 -11.66 -22.22
C HIS A 129 2.27 -10.80 -21.31
N SER A 130 2.47 -11.20 -20.04
CA SER A 130 3.37 -10.51 -19.14
C SER A 130 4.82 -10.85 -19.44
N LYS A 131 5.67 -9.82 -19.46
CA LYS A 131 7.12 -9.97 -19.62
C LYS A 131 7.84 -9.32 -18.45
N ARG A 132 8.58 -10.14 -17.69
CA ARG A 132 9.41 -9.65 -16.58
C ARG A 132 10.83 -9.40 -17.07
N GLU A 133 11.27 -8.16 -16.93
CA GLU A 133 12.66 -7.74 -17.14
C GLU A 133 13.40 -7.66 -15.81
N GLU A 134 14.71 -7.43 -15.87
CA GLU A 134 15.56 -7.21 -14.68
C GLU A 134 15.04 -6.03 -13.83
N PHE A 135 14.66 -4.95 -14.52
CA PHE A 135 14.13 -3.73 -13.94
C PHE A 135 12.62 -3.64 -14.12
N GLU A 136 11.90 -3.37 -13.04
CA GLU A 136 10.44 -3.28 -13.06
C GLU A 136 9.91 -2.18 -14.01
N CYS A 137 10.68 -1.11 -14.25
CA CYS A 137 10.30 -0.06 -15.19
C CYS A 137 10.27 -0.53 -16.66
N MET A 138 11.02 -1.60 -16.99
CA MET A 138 11.07 -2.20 -18.32
C MET A 138 10.10 -3.39 -18.46
N SER A 139 9.59 -3.92 -17.36
CA SER A 139 8.65 -5.04 -17.36
C SER A 139 7.25 -4.61 -17.84
N THR A 140 6.59 -5.52 -18.56
CA THR A 140 5.18 -5.42 -18.96
C THR A 140 4.36 -6.37 -18.12
N LEU A 141 3.44 -5.82 -17.32
CA LEU A 141 2.50 -6.60 -16.52
C LEU A 141 1.13 -6.55 -17.20
N VAL A 142 0.58 -7.73 -17.48
CA VAL A 142 -0.79 -7.93 -17.95
C VAL A 142 -1.51 -8.82 -16.94
N LEU A 143 -2.74 -8.46 -16.54
CA LEU A 143 -3.53 -9.29 -15.64
C LEU A 143 -4.61 -10.06 -16.40
N ASP A 144 -4.84 -11.30 -15.97
CA ASP A 144 -5.94 -12.14 -16.41
C ASP A 144 -7.21 -11.78 -15.62
N MET A 145 -8.14 -11.11 -16.29
CA MET A 145 -9.39 -10.63 -15.66
C MET A 145 -10.23 -11.76 -15.08
N SER A 146 -10.17 -12.96 -15.67
CA SER A 146 -11.00 -14.10 -15.25
C SER A 146 -10.67 -14.59 -13.83
N LYS A 147 -9.48 -14.26 -13.35
CA LYS A 147 -8.99 -14.62 -12.01
C LYS A 147 -9.27 -13.55 -10.95
N ILE A 148 -9.78 -12.38 -11.35
CA ILE A 148 -10.04 -11.27 -10.41
C ILE A 148 -11.51 -11.33 -9.97
N PRO A 149 -11.81 -11.54 -8.67
CA PRO A 149 -13.17 -11.54 -8.16
C PRO A 149 -13.88 -10.21 -8.39
N SER A 150 -15.17 -10.25 -8.71
CA SER A 150 -16.01 -9.05 -8.83
C SER A 150 -16.34 -8.40 -7.48
N SER A 151 -16.00 -9.08 -6.38
CA SER A 151 -16.23 -8.65 -5.00
C SER A 151 -15.13 -7.76 -4.42
N VAL A 152 -14.13 -7.37 -5.21
CA VAL A 152 -13.00 -6.55 -4.72
C VAL A 152 -12.80 -5.30 -5.56
N ASP A 153 -12.45 -4.21 -4.88
CA ASP A 153 -11.99 -2.97 -5.52
C ASP A 153 -10.46 -2.81 -5.48
N GLY A 154 -9.77 -3.70 -4.77
CA GLY A 154 -8.33 -3.84 -4.77
C GLY A 154 -7.86 -5.14 -4.13
N PHE A 155 -6.62 -5.52 -4.41
CA PHE A 155 -6.01 -6.77 -3.93
C PHE A 155 -4.49 -6.68 -3.88
N PHE A 156 -3.87 -7.62 -3.16
CA PHE A 156 -2.43 -7.85 -3.18
C PHE A 156 -2.06 -8.82 -4.31
N LEU A 157 -1.34 -8.36 -5.33
CA LEU A 157 -0.85 -9.22 -6.41
C LEU A 157 0.33 -10.07 -5.93
N LYS A 158 0.17 -11.39 -6.05
CA LYS A 158 1.21 -12.40 -5.88
C LYS A 158 1.83 -12.77 -7.23
N GLY A 159 3.02 -13.39 -7.21
CA GLY A 159 3.60 -14.03 -8.39
C GLY A 159 4.35 -13.10 -9.33
N TRP A 160 4.15 -11.78 -9.25
CA TRP A 160 4.82 -10.81 -10.12
C TRP A 160 6.21 -10.36 -9.65
N ASN A 161 6.42 -10.15 -8.36
CA ASN A 161 7.69 -9.64 -7.87
C ASN A 161 8.75 -10.75 -7.76
N LYS A 162 9.97 -10.51 -8.25
CA LYS A 162 11.09 -11.46 -8.19
C LYS A 162 11.55 -11.82 -6.77
N TYR A 163 11.26 -10.96 -5.79
CA TYR A 163 11.61 -11.16 -4.38
C TYR A 163 10.43 -11.65 -3.52
N GLY A 164 9.33 -12.08 -4.15
CA GLY A 164 8.15 -12.57 -3.44
C GLY A 164 7.29 -11.49 -2.80
N PHE A 165 7.59 -10.21 -3.06
CA PHE A 165 6.84 -9.07 -2.55
C PHE A 165 5.47 -8.89 -3.23
N TYR A 166 4.51 -8.40 -2.47
CA TYR A 166 3.18 -8.08 -2.96
C TYR A 166 3.15 -6.72 -3.64
N LYS A 167 2.25 -6.55 -4.62
CA LYS A 167 1.93 -5.25 -5.20
C LYS A 167 0.48 -4.91 -4.95
N ASN A 168 0.21 -3.67 -4.57
CA ASN A 168 -1.13 -3.14 -4.39
C ASN A 168 -1.75 -2.85 -5.76
N ILE A 169 -2.82 -3.55 -6.09
CA ILE A 169 -3.58 -3.36 -7.33
C ILE A 169 -4.97 -2.86 -6.96
N VAL A 170 -5.41 -1.78 -7.61
CA VAL A 170 -6.70 -1.14 -7.33
C VAL A 170 -7.44 -0.83 -8.62
N ASN A 171 -8.76 -0.91 -8.60
CA ASN A 171 -9.57 -0.54 -9.74
C ASN A 171 -9.82 0.99 -9.78
N GLU A 172 -10.57 1.45 -10.79
CA GLU A 172 -10.95 2.87 -10.91
C GLU A 172 -11.69 3.40 -9.68
N ASN A 173 -12.62 2.61 -9.10
CA ASN A 173 -13.41 3.05 -7.95
C ASN A 173 -12.51 3.38 -6.74
N MET A 174 -11.64 2.44 -6.37
CA MET A 174 -10.69 2.63 -5.25
C MET A 174 -9.69 3.76 -5.55
N LYS A 175 -9.17 3.85 -6.78
CA LYS A 175 -8.30 4.96 -7.18
C LYS A 175 -8.98 6.31 -6.96
N MET A 176 -10.24 6.46 -7.37
CA MET A 176 -10.97 7.73 -7.22
C MET A 176 -11.18 8.09 -5.75
N GLN A 177 -11.53 7.13 -4.88
CA GLN A 177 -11.66 7.40 -3.45
C GLN A 177 -10.32 7.81 -2.82
N LEU A 178 -9.23 7.13 -3.15
CA LEU A 178 -7.90 7.50 -2.65
C LEU A 178 -7.47 8.89 -3.11
N LEU A 179 -7.84 9.31 -4.33
CA LEU A 179 -7.51 10.62 -4.88
C LEU A 179 -8.29 11.79 -4.26
N HIS A 180 -9.42 11.52 -3.59
CA HIS A 180 -10.17 12.54 -2.85
C HIS A 180 -9.51 12.89 -1.51
N LEU A 181 -8.66 12.01 -0.97
CA LEU A 181 -7.97 12.24 0.29
C LEU A 181 -6.99 13.41 0.19
N TYR A 182 -6.83 14.13 1.30
CA TYR A 182 -5.99 15.32 1.37
C TYR A 182 -4.57 15.04 0.88
N LYS A 183 -4.12 15.83 -0.12
CA LYS A 183 -2.80 15.75 -0.77
C LYS A 183 -2.47 14.43 -1.47
N ALA A 184 -3.45 13.57 -1.75
CA ALA A 184 -3.22 12.29 -2.44
C ALA A 184 -2.38 12.44 -3.72
N ASN A 185 -2.65 13.44 -4.56
CA ASN A 185 -1.91 13.69 -5.81
C ASN A 185 -0.42 14.01 -5.62
N GLU A 186 -0.01 14.50 -4.44
CA GLU A 186 1.40 14.79 -4.14
C GLU A 186 2.16 13.49 -3.81
N PHE A 187 1.49 12.55 -3.14
CA PHE A 187 2.10 11.34 -2.60
C PHE A 187 1.86 10.10 -3.45
N LEU A 188 0.77 10.02 -4.20
CA LEU A 188 0.31 8.81 -4.87
C LEU A 188 0.48 8.89 -6.37
N LYS A 189 0.86 7.76 -6.94
CA LYS A 189 0.86 7.53 -8.38
C LYS A 189 0.12 6.23 -8.67
N PHE A 190 -0.55 6.25 -9.81
CA PHE A 190 -1.33 5.14 -10.33
C PHE A 190 -0.82 4.87 -11.74
N LYS A 191 -0.27 3.67 -11.96
CA LYS A 191 0.11 3.19 -13.30
C LYS A 191 -0.97 2.23 -13.76
N GLU A 192 -1.66 2.59 -14.84
CA GLU A 192 -2.66 1.71 -15.47
C GLU A 192 -1.97 0.41 -15.89
N ILE A 193 -2.68 -0.70 -15.68
CA ILE A 193 -2.22 -2.05 -16.01
C ILE A 193 -3.12 -2.59 -17.12
N GLU A 194 -2.49 -3.22 -18.11
CA GLU A 194 -3.21 -3.89 -19.16
C GLU A 194 -3.94 -5.13 -18.60
N ILE A 195 -5.15 -5.35 -19.09
CA ILE A 195 -6.01 -6.44 -18.66
C ILE A 195 -6.39 -7.26 -19.88
N ASN A 196 -6.06 -8.55 -19.85
CA ASN A 196 -6.53 -9.49 -20.83
C ASN A 196 -7.87 -10.08 -20.39
N GLY A 197 -8.88 -9.90 -21.22
CA GLY A 197 -10.20 -10.50 -21.05
C GLY A 197 -10.39 -11.61 -22.06
N THR A 198 -9.83 -12.79 -21.80
CA THR A 198 -10.11 -13.96 -22.63
C THR A 198 -11.57 -14.36 -22.43
N SER A 199 -12.44 -13.82 -23.28
CA SER A 199 -13.80 -14.30 -23.44
C SER A 199 -13.71 -15.63 -24.18
N VAL A 200 -13.47 -16.73 -23.48
CA VAL A 200 -13.70 -18.06 -24.06
C VAL A 200 -15.20 -18.29 -24.04
N THR A 201 -15.92 -17.72 -25.01
CA THR A 201 -17.25 -18.19 -25.37
C THR A 201 -17.08 -19.47 -26.17
N ASN A 202 -17.05 -20.62 -25.48
CA ASN A 202 -17.35 -21.90 -26.12
C ASN A 202 -18.87 -22.02 -26.21
N GLY A 203 -19.40 -21.87 -27.42
CA GLY A 203 -20.79 -22.17 -27.79
C GLY A 203 -20.80 -22.64 -29.24
#